data_AF-A0A6N1X6W3-F1
#
_entry.id   AF-A0A6N1X6W3-F1
#
_cell.length_a   1.000
_cell.length_b   1.000
_cell.length_c   1.000
_cell.angle_alpha   90.00
_cell.angle_beta   90.00
_cell.angle_gamma   90.00
#
_symmetry.space_group_name_H-M   'P 1'
#
loop_
_entity.id
_entity.type
_entity.pdbx_description
1 polymer ?
#
loop_
_entity_poly.entity_id
_entity_poly.type
_entity_poly.pdbx_seq_one_letter_code
_entity_poly.pdbx_strand_id
1 'polypeptide(L)'
;MAEQSLYALATPTALGSRGFFTTMLTWDGEGDVDLHTFEPGGAHVYYSNMRGQVGMLDVDNVVANGPEHYYASCDPAVLQEGTYRIGINNYARATGRTATVQVTFAQGGQPVTRVLGVGAERGNGGNSTPIPVLTVNVAKDANGKLVATAQ
;
A
#
# COMPACT_ATOMS: atom_id res chain seq x y z
N MET A 1 -45.26 -10.26 3.10
CA MET A 1 -44.22 -11.04 3.80
C MET A 1 -42.95 -10.83 2.98
N ALA A 2 -42.06 -9.97 3.46
CA ALA A 2 -40.87 -9.54 2.72
C ALA A 2 -39.73 -10.52 2.98
N GLU A 3 -39.23 -11.17 1.94
CA GLU A 3 -38.04 -12.00 2.00
C GLU A 3 -36.80 -11.12 1.83
N GLN A 4 -35.96 -11.13 2.87
CA GLN A 4 -34.76 -10.34 2.99
C GLN A 4 -33.75 -10.77 1.92
N SER A 5 -33.45 -9.85 1.00
CA SER A 5 -32.35 -10.01 0.05
C SER A 5 -31.04 -9.92 0.82
N LEU A 6 -30.44 -11.08 1.10
CA LEU A 6 -29.09 -11.18 1.65
C LEU A 6 -28.13 -10.63 0.59
N TYR A 7 -27.65 -9.40 0.80
CA TYR A 7 -26.51 -8.85 0.09
C TYR A 7 -25.35 -9.82 0.30
N ALA A 8 -25.07 -10.66 -0.69
CA ALA A 8 -23.79 -11.33 -0.77
C ALA A 8 -22.75 -10.21 -0.95
N LEU A 9 -22.07 -9.86 0.14
CA LEU A 9 -20.77 -9.21 0.06
C LEU A 9 -19.88 -10.19 -0.70
N ALA A 10 -19.81 -10.02 -2.02
CA ALA A 10 -18.74 -10.57 -2.81
C ALA A 10 -17.47 -10.00 -2.17
N THR A 11 -16.77 -10.82 -1.40
CA THR A 11 -15.40 -10.55 -1.00
C THR A 11 -14.68 -10.21 -2.30
N PRO A 12 -14.13 -8.99 -2.47
CA PRO A 12 -13.37 -8.68 -3.65
C PRO A 12 -12.31 -9.78 -3.74
N THR A 13 -12.34 -10.54 -4.84
CA THR A 13 -11.34 -11.55 -5.15
C THR A 13 -10.01 -10.89 -4.87
N ALA A 14 -9.29 -11.37 -3.86
CA ALA A 14 -7.94 -10.92 -3.61
C ALA A 14 -7.20 -11.16 -4.91
N LEU A 15 -6.94 -10.09 -5.68
CA LEU A 15 -5.93 -10.11 -6.72
C LEU A 15 -4.71 -10.64 -5.99
N GLY A 16 -4.36 -11.90 -6.27
CA GLY A 16 -3.42 -12.66 -5.47
C GLY A 16 -2.19 -11.78 -5.23
N SER A 17 -1.93 -11.46 -3.96
CA SER A 17 -0.80 -10.61 -3.60
C SER A 17 0.43 -11.17 -4.31
N ARG A 18 1.04 -10.36 -5.20
CA ARG A 18 2.25 -10.79 -5.93
C ARG A 18 3.46 -10.84 -5.00
N GLY A 19 3.38 -10.13 -3.87
CA GLY A 19 4.34 -10.16 -2.78
C GLY A 19 3.83 -10.86 -1.52
N PHE A 20 4.68 -10.96 -0.49
CA PHE A 20 4.28 -11.47 0.84
C PHE A 20 3.12 -10.66 1.41
N PHE A 21 3.20 -9.34 1.22
CA PHE A 21 2.06 -8.42 1.19
C PHE A 21 2.17 -7.50 -0.03
N THR A 22 1.03 -6.96 -0.45
CA THR A 22 0.92 -5.98 -1.52
C THR A 22 0.22 -4.76 -0.99
N THR A 23 0.79 -3.57 -1.22
CA THR A 23 0.08 -2.30 -0.99
C THR A 23 -0.32 -1.74 -2.33
N MET A 24 -1.60 -1.43 -2.52
CA MET A 24 -2.15 -0.77 -3.71
C MET A 24 -2.62 0.63 -3.32
N LEU A 25 -2.29 1.61 -4.16
CA LEU A 25 -2.82 2.97 -4.11
C LEU A 25 -3.67 3.24 -5.36
N THR A 26 -4.89 3.74 -5.18
CA THR A 26 -5.70 4.37 -6.22
C THR A 26 -6.23 5.71 -5.73
N TRP A 27 -6.71 6.57 -6.63
CA TRP A 27 -7.39 7.82 -6.29
C TRP A 27 -8.54 8.12 -7.25
N ASP A 28 -9.34 9.15 -6.98
CA ASP A 28 -10.51 9.52 -7.78
C ASP A 28 -10.24 10.66 -8.78
N GLY A 29 -9.58 10.30 -9.88
CA GLY A 29 -9.46 11.09 -11.12
C GLY A 29 -8.05 11.62 -11.39
N GLU A 30 -7.94 12.73 -12.11
CA GLU A 30 -6.65 13.24 -12.61
C GLU A 30 -5.72 13.74 -11.49
N GLY A 31 -4.42 13.64 -11.78
CA GLY A 31 -3.34 14.05 -10.90
C GLY A 31 -2.37 12.90 -10.68
N ASP A 32 -1.34 13.21 -9.92
CA ASP A 32 -0.20 12.38 -9.62
C ASP A 32 -0.11 12.23 -8.10
N VAL A 33 -0.36 10.99 -7.64
CA VAL A 33 -0.33 10.63 -6.22
C VAL A 33 0.61 9.45 -6.06
N ASP A 34 1.75 9.70 -5.41
CA ASP A 34 2.78 8.69 -5.21
C ASP A 34 2.47 7.79 -4.02
N LEU A 35 2.76 6.51 -4.16
CA LEU A 35 2.89 5.57 -3.07
C LEU A 35 4.32 5.60 -2.49
N HIS A 36 4.42 5.79 -1.18
CA HIS A 36 5.68 5.77 -0.44
C HIS A 36 5.69 4.59 0.54
N THR A 37 6.71 3.75 0.44
CA THR A 37 6.98 2.67 1.41
C THR A 37 8.35 2.86 2.03
N PHE A 38 8.42 3.01 3.35
CA PHE A 38 9.67 2.92 4.10
C PHE A 38 9.82 1.52 4.69
N GLU A 39 10.84 0.80 4.26
CA GLU A 39 11.16 -0.55 4.73
C GLU A 39 11.91 -0.50 6.08
N PRO A 40 11.84 -1.58 6.90
CA PRO A 40 12.51 -1.65 8.19
C PRO A 40 14.04 -1.40 8.12
N GLY A 41 14.70 -1.86 7.06
CA GLY A 41 16.13 -1.64 6.80
C GLY A 41 16.51 -0.23 6.36
N GLY A 42 15.55 0.71 6.33
CA GLY A 42 15.77 2.13 6.03
C GLY A 42 15.64 2.50 4.55
N ALA A 43 15.40 1.54 3.66
CA ALA A 43 15.12 1.84 2.26
C ALA A 43 13.78 2.56 2.12
N HIS A 44 13.72 3.50 1.18
CA HIS A 44 12.51 4.25 0.83
C HIS A 44 12.18 4.00 -0.64
N VAL A 45 11.04 3.35 -0.87
CA VAL A 45 10.54 2.98 -2.20
C VAL A 45 9.43 3.93 -2.61
N TYR A 46 9.59 4.57 -3.77
CA TYR A 46 8.68 5.57 -4.36
C TYR A 46 9.05 5.81 -5.84
N TYR A 47 8.34 6.70 -6.55
CA TYR A 47 8.52 6.93 -8.00
C TYR A 47 9.99 7.07 -8.46
N SER A 48 10.82 7.79 -7.70
CA SER A 48 12.22 8.02 -8.07
C SER A 48 13.21 6.95 -7.56
N ASN A 49 12.75 6.02 -6.72
CA ASN A 49 13.51 4.87 -6.24
C ASN A 49 12.60 3.64 -6.14
N MET A 50 12.31 3.02 -7.28
CA MET A 50 11.29 1.97 -7.39
C MET A 50 11.70 0.62 -6.79
N ARG A 51 12.93 0.45 -6.29
CA ARG A 51 13.40 -0.81 -5.68
C ARG A 51 14.02 -0.55 -4.32
N GLY A 52 13.50 -1.27 -3.32
CA GLY A 52 14.04 -1.31 -1.97
C GLY A 52 14.95 -2.51 -1.75
N GLN A 53 15.23 -2.78 -0.48
CA GLN A 53 15.91 -4.01 -0.06
C GLN A 53 14.95 -5.20 -0.03
N VAL A 54 13.66 -4.95 0.21
CA VAL A 54 12.64 -5.98 0.39
C VAL A 54 11.70 -6.05 -0.81
N GLY A 55 11.26 -4.92 -1.32
CA GLY A 55 10.20 -4.86 -2.32
C GLY A 55 10.46 -3.88 -3.44
N MET A 56 9.44 -3.71 -4.28
CA MET A 56 9.49 -2.79 -5.41
C MET A 56 8.14 -2.15 -5.68
N LEU A 57 8.20 -0.92 -6.20
CA LEU A 57 7.08 -0.24 -6.85
C LEU A 57 7.00 -0.72 -8.30
N ASP A 58 5.80 -0.94 -8.82
CA ASP A 58 5.58 -1.43 -10.19
C ASP A 58 5.53 -0.32 -11.23
N VAL A 59 4.82 0.76 -10.93
CA VAL A 59 4.59 1.89 -11.82
C VAL A 59 4.55 3.18 -11.01
N ASP A 60 5.01 4.25 -11.65
CA ASP A 60 4.76 5.64 -11.28
C ASP A 60 3.61 6.14 -12.19
N ASN A 61 2.40 6.28 -11.64
CA ASN A 61 1.24 6.71 -12.41
C ASN A 61 0.98 8.21 -12.21
N VAL A 62 1.43 8.99 -13.19
CA VAL A 62 1.34 10.46 -13.17
C VAL A 62 0.06 11.03 -13.79
N VAL A 63 -0.91 10.18 -14.16
CA VAL A 63 -2.06 10.59 -15.00
C VAL A 63 -3.33 10.70 -14.19
N ALA A 64 -3.88 9.56 -13.77
CA ALA A 64 -5.17 9.50 -13.10
C ALA A 64 -5.42 8.12 -12.49
N ASN A 65 -6.16 8.11 -11.39
CA ASN A 65 -6.77 6.94 -10.74
C ASN A 65 -5.85 5.82 -10.22
N GLY A 66 -4.54 5.89 -10.47
CA GLY A 66 -3.65 4.76 -10.23
C GLY A 66 -4.01 3.55 -11.13
N PRO A 67 -3.73 2.30 -10.70
CA PRO A 67 -3.09 1.95 -9.44
C PRO A 67 -1.57 2.09 -9.47
N GLU A 68 -0.99 2.33 -8.30
CA GLU A 68 0.40 2.00 -8.00
C GLU A 68 0.45 0.84 -6.99
N HIS A 69 1.43 -0.05 -7.11
CA HIS A 69 1.62 -1.17 -6.21
C HIS A 69 3.04 -1.27 -5.67
N TYR A 70 3.15 -1.42 -4.36
CA TYR A 70 4.36 -1.94 -3.73
C TYR A 70 4.19 -3.44 -3.43
N TYR A 71 5.14 -4.25 -3.90
CA TYR A 71 5.19 -5.70 -3.65
C TYR A 71 6.37 -6.05 -2.74
N ALA A 72 6.11 -6.55 -1.52
CA ALA A 72 7.16 -7.09 -0.65
C ALA A 72 7.60 -8.49 -1.11
N SER A 73 8.88 -8.81 -1.08
CA SER A 73 9.37 -10.14 -1.49
C SER A 73 8.71 -11.29 -0.71
N CYS A 74 8.38 -12.38 -1.41
CA CYS A 74 7.96 -13.65 -0.82
C CYS A 74 9.14 -14.49 -0.30
N ASP A 75 10.38 -14.14 -0.67
CA ASP A 75 11.57 -14.86 -0.22
C ASP A 75 11.85 -14.52 1.25
N PRO A 76 11.77 -15.49 2.19
CA PRO A 76 12.03 -15.23 3.60
C PRO A 76 13.48 -14.83 3.91
N ALA A 77 14.43 -15.05 2.99
CA ALA A 77 15.81 -14.56 3.13
C ALA A 77 15.93 -13.06 2.78
N VAL A 78 14.98 -12.51 2.03
CA VAL A 78 14.92 -11.09 1.62
C VAL A 78 13.94 -10.31 2.50
N LEU A 79 12.81 -10.92 2.88
CA LEU A 79 11.79 -10.30 3.71
C LEU A 79 12.35 -9.95 5.10
N GLN A 80 12.19 -8.70 5.51
CA GLN A 80 12.65 -8.20 6.79
C GLN A 80 11.51 -8.16 7.81
N GLU A 81 11.77 -8.62 9.03
CA GLU A 81 10.93 -8.33 10.19
C GLU A 81 10.99 -6.84 10.53
N GLY A 82 9.91 -6.31 11.09
CA GLY A 82 9.78 -4.92 11.49
C GLY A 82 8.61 -4.20 10.83
N THR A 83 8.61 -2.87 10.98
CA THR A 83 7.52 -2.02 10.55
C THR A 83 7.80 -1.37 9.20
N TYR A 84 6.96 -1.67 8.23
CA TYR A 84 6.88 -0.97 6.96
C TYR A 84 5.91 0.20 7.12
N ARG A 85 6.36 1.42 6.84
CA ARG A 85 5.51 2.61 6.94
C ARG A 85 5.02 2.99 5.56
N ILE A 86 3.70 3.04 5.40
CA ILE A 86 3.04 3.35 4.14
C ILE A 86 2.50 4.78 4.20
N GLY A 87 2.82 5.57 3.18
CA GLY A 87 2.37 6.94 3.03
C GLY A 87 2.00 7.26 1.59
N ILE A 88 1.32 8.39 1.40
CA ILE A 88 1.02 8.93 0.08
C ILE A 88 1.51 10.36 -0.06
N ASN A 89 1.79 10.79 -1.28
CA ASN A 89 2.14 12.17 -1.59
C ASN A 89 1.32 12.68 -2.78
N ASN A 90 0.57 13.77 -2.60
CA ASN A 90 0.03 14.51 -3.73
C ASN A 90 1.18 15.25 -4.41
N TYR A 91 1.78 14.59 -5.40
CA TYR A 91 2.95 15.11 -6.11
C TYR A 91 2.54 16.28 -7.01
N ALA A 92 1.48 16.08 -7.81
CA ALA A 92 0.97 17.11 -8.70
C ALA A 92 -0.52 16.98 -8.99
N ARG A 93 -1.25 18.09 -8.97
CA ARG A 93 -2.60 18.26 -9.55
C ARG A 93 -3.69 17.34 -9.00
N ALA A 94 -3.47 16.68 -7.87
CA ALA A 94 -4.47 15.84 -7.24
C ALA A 94 -5.20 16.54 -6.06
N THR A 95 -4.95 17.82 -5.81
CA THR A 95 -5.60 18.53 -4.68
C THR A 95 -7.12 18.41 -4.77
N GLY A 96 -7.75 17.95 -3.68
CA GLY A 96 -9.18 17.69 -3.61
C GLY A 96 -9.60 16.27 -3.99
N ARG A 97 -8.66 15.39 -4.40
CA ARG A 97 -8.92 13.96 -4.61
C ARG A 97 -8.91 13.18 -3.29
N THR A 98 -9.52 12.01 -3.35
CA THR A 98 -9.55 10.97 -2.34
C THR A 98 -8.72 9.79 -2.82
N ALA A 99 -7.73 9.39 -2.01
CA ALA A 99 -6.98 8.17 -2.21
C ALA A 99 -7.62 7.00 -1.46
N THR A 100 -7.51 5.81 -2.06
CA THR A 100 -7.77 4.52 -1.43
C THR A 100 -6.47 3.73 -1.39
N VAL A 101 -6.02 3.36 -0.20
CA VAL A 101 -4.87 2.49 0.01
C VAL A 101 -5.35 1.16 0.56
N GLN A 102 -5.00 0.07 -0.12
CA GLN A 102 -5.34 -1.29 0.29
C GLN A 102 -4.09 -2.12 0.50
N VAL A 103 -4.02 -2.84 1.62
CA VAL A 103 -3.00 -3.87 1.87
C VAL A 103 -3.65 -5.24 1.80
N THR A 104 -3.08 -6.13 1.00
CA THR A 104 -3.45 -7.55 0.93
C THR A 104 -2.24 -8.42 1.26
N PHE A 105 -2.51 -9.66 1.69
CA PHE A 105 -1.49 -10.60 2.15
C PHE A 105 -1.56 -11.88 1.34
N ALA A 106 -0.40 -12.48 1.04
CA ALA A 106 -0.37 -13.77 0.35
C ALA A 106 -0.91 -14.92 1.23
N GLN A 107 -0.76 -14.82 2.56
CA GLN A 107 -1.23 -15.83 3.50
C GLN A 107 -1.69 -15.21 4.83
N GLY A 108 -2.83 -15.66 5.35
CA GLY A 108 -3.20 -15.57 6.77
C GLY A 108 -3.49 -14.17 7.36
N GLY A 109 -3.24 -13.08 6.62
CA GLY A 109 -3.54 -11.70 7.04
C GLY A 109 -4.88 -11.19 6.51
N GLN A 110 -5.60 -10.41 7.31
CA GLN A 110 -6.84 -9.75 6.89
C GLN A 110 -6.52 -8.51 6.05
N PRO A 111 -7.09 -8.35 4.84
CA PRO A 111 -6.92 -7.14 4.06
C PRO A 111 -7.35 -5.89 4.83
N VAL A 112 -6.60 -4.81 4.66
CA VAL A 112 -6.91 -3.51 5.28
C VAL A 112 -7.06 -2.46 4.19
N THR A 113 -8.13 -1.68 4.28
CA THR A 113 -8.36 -0.53 3.39
C THR A 113 -8.38 0.76 4.21
N ARG A 114 -7.75 1.81 3.69
CA ARG A 114 -7.81 3.18 4.21
C ARG A 114 -8.24 4.11 3.07
N VAL A 115 -9.09 5.07 3.41
CA VAL A 115 -9.57 6.09 2.49
C VAL A 115 -9.30 7.45 3.12
N LEU A 116 -8.66 8.34 2.39
CA LEU A 116 -8.25 9.66 2.89
C LEU A 116 -8.12 10.67 1.76
N GLY A 117 -8.26 11.95 2.07
CA GLY A 117 -7.92 13.02 1.13
C GLY A 117 -6.41 13.06 0.85
N VAL A 118 -6.02 13.35 -0.39
CA VAL A 118 -4.59 13.39 -0.78
C VAL A 118 -3.86 14.64 -0.28
N GLY A 119 -4.58 15.60 0.33
CA GLY A 119 -4.01 16.85 0.85
C GLY A 119 -3.67 17.86 -0.25
N ALA A 120 -2.95 18.92 0.14
CA ALA A 120 -2.41 19.89 -0.79
C ALA A 120 -1.28 19.28 -1.63
N GLU A 121 -1.03 19.85 -2.81
CA GLU A 121 0.12 19.51 -3.65
C GLU A 121 1.43 19.83 -2.93
N ARG A 122 2.40 18.90 -2.97
CA ARG A 122 3.68 19.01 -2.25
C ARG A 122 4.90 18.75 -3.13
N GLY A 123 4.73 18.11 -4.29
CA GLY A 123 5.82 17.68 -5.17
C GLY A 123 6.95 17.00 -4.39
N ASN A 124 8.19 17.34 -4.73
CA ASN A 124 9.40 16.85 -4.05
C ASN A 124 9.42 17.11 -2.53
N GLY A 125 8.74 18.16 -2.06
CA GLY A 125 8.67 18.49 -0.62
C GLY A 125 7.90 17.45 0.20
N GLY A 126 7.12 16.59 -0.46
CA GLY A 126 6.42 15.48 0.17
C GLY A 126 7.24 14.21 0.32
N ASN A 127 8.35 14.07 -0.42
CA ASN A 127 9.01 12.77 -0.57
C ASN A 127 9.55 12.20 0.75
N SER A 128 10.14 13.04 1.60
CA SER A 128 10.71 12.64 2.90
C SER A 128 9.68 12.59 4.03
N THR A 129 8.50 13.19 3.82
CA THR A 129 7.47 13.32 4.85
C THR A 129 6.08 13.09 4.25
N PRO A 130 5.81 11.97 3.58
CA PRO A 130 4.52 11.71 2.95
C PRO A 130 3.41 11.68 4.02
N ILE A 131 2.16 11.86 3.59
CA ILE A 131 1.00 11.75 4.47
C ILE A 131 0.94 10.29 4.94
N PRO A 132 1.09 10.01 6.25
CA PRO A 132 1.08 8.63 6.75
C PRO A 132 -0.32 8.04 6.61
N VAL A 133 -0.41 6.78 6.15
CA VAL A 133 -1.69 6.10 5.93
C VAL A 133 -1.88 4.93 6.89
N LEU A 134 -0.93 4.01 6.91
CA LEU A 134 -0.96 2.82 7.75
C LEU A 134 0.46 2.26 7.93
N THR A 135 0.57 1.27 8.80
CA THR A 135 1.80 0.48 8.94
C THR A 135 1.51 -0.99 8.69
N VAL A 136 2.49 -1.70 8.12
CA VAL A 136 2.49 -3.17 8.02
C VAL A 136 3.59 -3.68 8.92
N ASN A 137 3.25 -4.49 9.92
CA ASN A 137 4.21 -5.13 10.80
C ASN A 137 4.45 -6.57 10.35
N VAL A 138 5.70 -6.90 10.04
CA VAL A 138 6.15 -8.27 9.73
C VAL A 138 6.90 -8.81 10.94
N ALA A 139 6.51 -9.98 11.42
CA ALA A 139 7.18 -10.64 12.55
C ALA A 139 7.05 -12.16 12.42
N LYS A 140 7.89 -12.90 13.14
CA LYS A 140 7.67 -14.34 13.32
C LYS A 140 6.58 -14.61 14.37
N ASP A 141 5.71 -15.57 14.07
CA ASP A 141 4.79 -16.14 15.06
C ASP A 141 5.51 -17.09 16.03
N ALA A 142 4.76 -17.69 16.96
CA ALA A 142 5.29 -18.61 17.96
C ALA A 142 5.98 -19.86 17.36
N ASN A 143 5.70 -20.19 16.09
CA ASN A 143 6.30 -21.32 15.38
C ASN A 143 7.47 -20.88 14.48
N GLY A 144 7.86 -19.61 14.53
CA GLY A 144 8.93 -19.06 13.69
C GLY A 144 8.49 -18.74 12.26
N LYS A 145 7.19 -18.83 11.94
CA LYS A 145 6.66 -18.49 10.61
C LYS A 145 6.48 -16.98 10.51
N LEU A 146 6.97 -16.38 9.43
CA LEU A 146 6.70 -14.97 9.14
C LEU A 146 5.20 -14.76 8.92
N VAL A 147 4.66 -13.74 9.58
CA VAL A 147 3.29 -13.25 9.47
C VAL A 147 3.31 -11.73 9.32
N ALA A 148 2.27 -11.17 8.70
CA ALA A 148 2.11 -9.73 8.60
C ALA A 148 0.71 -9.27 8.99
N THR A 149 0.65 -8.12 9.64
CA THR A 149 -0.59 -7.44 10.02
C THR A 149 -0.49 -5.96 9.65
N ALA A 150 -1.61 -5.36 9.26
CA ALA A 150 -1.68 -3.93 8.96
C ALA A 150 -2.59 -3.20 9.95
N GLN A 151 -2.24 -1.96 10.28
CA GLN A 151 -2.97 -1.08 11.20
C GLN A 151 -2.89 0.38 10.76
#